data_AF-A0A963EXR0-F1
#
_entry.id   AF-A0A963EXR0-F1
#
_cell.length_a   1.000
_cell.length_b   1.000
_cell.length_c   1.000
_cell.angle_alpha   90.00
_cell.angle_beta   90.00
_cell.angle_gamma   90.00
#
_symmetry.space_group_name_H-M   'P 1'
#
loop_
_entity.id
_entity.type
_entity.pdbx_description
1 polymer ?
#
loop_
_entity_poly.entity_id
_entity_poly.type
_entity_poly.pdbx_seq_one_letter_code
_entity_poly.pdbx_strand_id
1 'polypeptide(L)'
;EVAAKLAAAHYIPGHGASGDISIVTGFQRYLTTLYSEVERLYAEELTDFEMKPEIVEKLQPYANWVNFEDEVGRHISLAILEIERESF
;
A
#
# COMPACT_ATOMS: atom_id res chain seq x y z
N GLU A 1 -2.80 11.88 -5.05
CA GLU A 1 -3.92 12.69 -5.61
C GLU A 1 -3.74 13.21 -7.03
N VAL A 2 -2.53 13.60 -7.48
CA VAL A 2 -2.33 14.25 -8.81
C VAL A 2 -2.86 13.41 -9.98
N ALA A 3 -2.57 12.11 -10.01
CA ALA A 3 -3.00 11.23 -11.11
C ALA A 3 -4.53 11.18 -11.29
N ALA A 4 -5.29 11.05 -10.19
CA ALA A 4 -6.75 11.01 -10.25
C ALA A 4 -7.36 12.36 -10.69
N LYS A 5 -6.70 13.48 -10.37
CA LYS A 5 -7.15 14.83 -10.75
C LYS A 5 -6.95 15.15 -12.23
N LEU A 6 -6.14 14.38 -12.96
CA LEU A 6 -5.90 14.60 -14.40
C LEU A 6 -7.12 14.30 -15.27
N ALA A 7 -8.10 13.54 -14.75
CA ALA A 7 -9.27 13.08 -15.49
C ALA A 7 -8.91 12.46 -16.87
N ALA A 8 -7.76 11.77 -16.93
CA ALA A 8 -7.31 11.13 -18.15
C ALA A 8 -8.24 9.97 -18.54
N ALA A 9 -8.48 9.79 -19.84
CA ALA A 9 -9.26 8.66 -20.34
C ALA A 9 -8.51 7.32 -20.22
N HIS A 10 -7.18 7.36 -20.27
CA HIS A 10 -6.32 6.19 -20.26
C HIS A 10 -5.15 6.35 -19.30
N TYR A 11 -4.89 5.31 -18.53
CA TYR A 11 -3.76 5.20 -17.62
C TYR A 11 -2.88 4.03 -18.08
N ILE A 12 -1.60 4.32 -18.29
CA ILE A 12 -0.60 3.36 -18.81
C ILE A 12 0.43 3.14 -17.69
N PRO A 13 0.37 2.02 -16.96
CA PRO A 13 1.35 1.70 -15.93
C PRO A 13 2.68 1.26 -16.56
N GLY A 14 3.77 1.30 -15.79
CA GLY A 14 5.07 0.78 -16.24
C GLY A 14 5.07 -0.72 -16.51
N HIS A 15 4.21 -1.47 -15.81
CA HIS A 15 3.97 -2.90 -16.01
C HIS A 15 2.48 -3.21 -15.91
N GLY A 16 2.02 -4.23 -16.66
CA GLY A 16 0.62 -4.66 -16.68
C GLY A 16 -0.20 -4.02 -17.80
N ALA A 17 -1.51 -4.26 -17.78
CA ALA A 17 -2.43 -3.76 -18.79
C ALA A 17 -2.72 -2.26 -18.58
N SER A 18 -2.86 -1.53 -19.69
CA SER A 18 -3.44 -0.18 -19.67
C SER A 18 -4.93 -0.24 -19.36
N GLY A 19 -5.47 0.83 -18.79
CA GLY A 19 -6.88 0.86 -18.38
C GLY A 19 -7.33 2.26 -18.01
N ASP A 20 -8.28 2.34 -17.08
CA ASP A 20 -8.87 3.58 -16.60
C ASP A 20 -8.30 3.99 -15.23
N ILE A 21 -8.96 4.97 -14.60
CA ILE A 21 -8.60 5.54 -13.31
C ILE A 21 -8.57 4.49 -12.17
N SER A 22 -9.19 3.32 -12.34
CA SER A 22 -9.15 2.21 -11.37
C SER A 22 -7.73 1.74 -11.07
N ILE A 23 -6.81 1.84 -12.03
CA ILE A 23 -5.40 1.44 -11.83
C ILE A 23 -4.75 2.31 -10.74
N VAL A 24 -4.83 3.63 -10.91
CA VAL A 24 -4.19 4.57 -9.97
C VAL A 24 -4.91 4.65 -8.64
N THR A 25 -6.25 4.57 -8.65
CA THR A 25 -7.04 4.62 -7.41
C THR A 25 -6.94 3.32 -6.61
N GLY A 26 -6.80 2.17 -7.28
CA GLY A 26 -6.52 0.89 -6.65
C GLY A 26 -5.17 0.88 -5.93
N PHE A 27 -4.11 1.35 -6.60
CA PHE A 27 -2.78 1.45 -6.00
C PHE A 27 -2.71 2.50 -4.89
N GLN A 28 -3.37 3.65 -5.06
CA GLN A 28 -3.49 4.63 -3.98
C GLN A 28 -4.15 4.00 -2.75
N ARG A 29 -5.29 3.32 -2.92
CA ARG A 29 -5.99 2.67 -1.81
C ARG A 29 -5.12 1.63 -1.11
N TYR A 30 -4.39 0.81 -1.86
CA TYR A 30 -3.40 -0.12 -1.30
C TYR A 30 -2.40 0.59 -0.37
N LEU A 31 -1.74 1.64 -0.86
CA LEU A 31 -0.73 2.38 -0.08
C LEU A 31 -1.35 3.06 1.14
N THR A 32 -2.54 3.65 0.99
CA THR A 32 -3.20 4.36 2.10
C THR A 32 -3.63 3.40 3.20
N THR A 33 -4.22 2.25 2.83
CA THR A 33 -4.60 1.19 3.79
C THR A 33 -3.37 0.61 4.48
N LEU A 34 -2.30 0.32 3.73
CA LEU A 34 -1.06 -0.19 4.30
C LEU A 34 -0.51 0.80 5.35
N TYR A 35 -0.31 2.06 4.97
CA TYR A 35 0.28 3.05 5.86
C TYR A 35 -0.57 3.26 7.12
N SER A 36 -1.90 3.40 6.99
CA SER A 36 -2.77 3.63 8.14
C SER A 36 -2.79 2.45 9.13
N GLU A 37 -2.72 1.21 8.63
CA GLU A 37 -2.68 0.04 9.51
C GLU A 37 -1.30 -0.10 10.18
N VAL A 38 -0.21 0.17 9.46
CA VAL A 38 1.13 0.21 10.06
C VAL A 38 1.19 1.29 11.14
N GLU A 39 0.70 2.51 10.88
CA GLU A 39 0.67 3.60 11.86
C GLU A 39 -0.09 3.20 13.13
N ARG A 40 -1.29 2.61 12.97
CA ARG A 40 -2.08 2.14 14.11
C ARG A 40 -1.36 1.07 14.91
N LEU A 41 -0.83 0.03 14.25
CA LEU A 41 -0.19 -1.10 14.92
C LEU A 41 1.19 -0.73 15.50
N TYR A 42 1.88 0.24 14.89
CA TYR A 42 3.10 0.82 15.44
C TYR A 42 2.83 1.57 16.74
N ALA A 43 1.71 2.30 16.83
CA ALA A 43 1.27 2.93 18.08
C ALA A 43 0.91 1.92 19.19
N GLU A 44 0.67 0.65 18.82
CA GLU A 44 0.48 -0.47 19.74
C GLU A 44 1.82 -1.19 20.09
N GLU A 45 2.96 -0.63 19.70
CA GLU A 45 4.33 -1.14 19.92
C GLU A 45 4.60 -2.54 19.31
N LEU A 46 3.84 -2.91 18.28
CA LEU A 46 4.04 -4.18 17.58
C LEU A 46 5.26 -4.13 16.66
N THR A 47 5.90 -5.29 16.45
CA THR A 47 6.96 -5.47 15.45
C THR A 47 6.39 -5.76 14.06
N ASP A 48 7.17 -5.53 13.01
CA ASP A 48 6.76 -5.78 11.62
C ASP A 48 6.23 -7.20 11.37
N PHE A 49 6.84 -8.21 12.00
CA PHE A 49 6.40 -9.60 11.94
C PHE A 49 5.02 -9.82 12.59
N GLU A 50 4.74 -9.14 13.70
CA GLU A 50 3.45 -9.21 14.41
C GLU A 50 2.35 -8.47 13.66
N MET A 51 2.69 -7.36 12.98
CA MET A 51 1.73 -6.59 12.17
C MET A 51 1.30 -7.33 10.90
N LYS A 52 2.21 -8.09 10.29
CA LYS A 52 2.03 -8.63 8.93
C LYS A 52 0.72 -9.42 8.73
N PRO A 53 0.31 -10.37 9.59
CA PRO A 53 -0.91 -11.15 9.37
C PRO A 53 -2.16 -10.28 9.27
N GLU A 54 -2.31 -9.31 10.16
CA GLU A 54 -3.47 -8.41 10.19
C GLU A 54 -3.49 -7.47 8.97
N ILE A 55 -2.34 -6.91 8.62
CA ILE A 55 -2.22 -6.05 7.43
C ILE A 55 -2.54 -6.84 6.15
N VAL A 56 -2.05 -8.08 6.02
CA VAL A 56 -2.37 -8.96 4.88
C VAL A 56 -3.86 -9.29 4.82
N GLU A 57 -4.55 -9.41 5.95
CA GLU A 57 -6.01 -9.56 5.99
C GLU A 57 -6.73 -8.31 5.44
N LYS A 58 -6.28 -7.11 5.80
CA LYS A 58 -6.83 -5.85 5.25
C LYS A 58 -6.55 -5.68 3.76
N LEU A 59 -5.45 -6.25 3.28
CA LEU A 59 -4.99 -6.16 1.89
C LEU A 59 -5.42 -7.36 1.02
N GLN A 60 -6.30 -8.24 1.49
CA GLN A 60 -6.83 -9.37 0.72
C GLN A 60 -7.34 -9.04 -0.69
N PRO A 61 -7.99 -7.88 -0.95
CA PRO A 61 -8.38 -7.49 -2.31
C PRO A 61 -7.22 -7.42 -3.31
N TYR A 62 -5.98 -7.34 -2.83
CA TYR A 62 -4.76 -7.20 -3.61
C TYR A 62 -3.89 -8.46 -3.63
N ALA A 63 -4.30 -9.54 -2.95
CA ALA A 63 -3.49 -10.76 -2.78
C ALA A 63 -3.09 -11.44 -4.11
N ASN A 64 -3.88 -11.24 -5.17
CA ASN A 64 -3.61 -11.77 -6.50
C ASN A 64 -2.67 -10.90 -7.35
N TRP A 65 -2.17 -9.78 -6.81
CA TRP A 65 -1.21 -8.95 -7.53
C TRP A 65 0.14 -9.65 -7.63
N VAL A 66 0.83 -9.41 -8.74
CA VAL A 66 2.17 -9.95 -8.99
C VAL A 66 3.09 -9.54 -7.84
N ASN A 67 3.78 -10.53 -7.27
CA ASN A 67 4.72 -10.39 -6.15
C ASN A 67 4.13 -9.81 -4.85
N PHE A 68 2.81 -9.84 -4.65
CA PHE A 68 2.20 -9.31 -3.43
C PHE A 68 2.81 -9.94 -2.17
N GLU A 69 2.86 -11.28 -2.11
CA GLU A 69 3.38 -12.02 -0.94
C GLU A 69 4.86 -11.74 -0.66
N ASP A 70 5.65 -11.57 -1.72
CA ASP A 70 7.09 -11.31 -1.64
C ASP A 70 7.38 -9.86 -1.20
N GLU A 71 6.53 -8.91 -1.59
CA GLU A 71 6.78 -7.47 -1.40
C GLU A 71 6.06 -6.85 -0.20
N VAL A 72 4.93 -7.39 0.25
CA VAL A 72 4.10 -6.78 1.31
C VAL A 72 4.88 -6.57 2.61
N GLY A 73 5.75 -7.51 2.99
CA GLY A 73 6.61 -7.36 4.17
C GLY A 73 7.57 -6.17 4.05
N ARG A 74 8.19 -5.99 2.87
CA ARG A 74 9.07 -4.85 2.59
C ARG A 74 8.31 -3.53 2.65
N HIS A 75 7.07 -3.50 2.15
CA HIS A 75 6.24 -2.31 2.22
C HIS A 75 5.90 -1.92 3.67
N ILE A 76 5.61 -2.91 4.54
CA ILE A 76 5.42 -2.68 5.98
C ILE A 76 6.67 -2.06 6.60
N SER A 77 7.85 -2.65 6.39
CA SER A 77 9.10 -2.12 6.95
C SER A 77 9.41 -0.71 6.46
N LEU A 78 9.10 -0.38 5.20
CA LEU A 78 9.27 0.99 4.68
C LEU A 78 8.29 1.98 5.30
N ALA A 79 7.03 1.60 5.52
CA ALA A 79 6.06 2.46 6.19
C ALA A 79 6.48 2.77 7.63
N ILE A 80 7.01 1.78 8.37
CA ILE A 80 7.58 2.01 9.71
C ILE A 80 8.67 3.08 9.67
N LEU A 81 9.64 2.97 8.74
CA LEU A 81 10.72 3.96 8.60
C LEU A 81 10.21 5.37 8.24
N GLU A 82 9.06 5.47 7.57
CA GLU A 82 8.43 6.75 7.25
C GLU A 82 7.73 7.35 8.47
N ILE A 83 6.97 6.54 9.22
CA ILE A 83 6.33 6.94 10.50
C ILE A 83 7.38 7.39 11.51
N GLU A 84 8.47 6.64 11.65
CA GLU A 84 9.59 7.01 12.52
C GLU A 84 10.15 8.37 12.14
N ARG A 85 10.37 8.61 10.83
CA ARG A 85 10.91 9.88 10.33
C ARG A 85 9.96 11.05 10.58
N GLU A 86 8.66 10.85 10.48
CA GLU A 86 7.64 11.88 10.76
C GLU A 86 7.48 12.19 12.25
N SER A 87 7.96 11.30 13.12
CA SER A 87 7.86 11.44 14.58
C SER A 87 9.02 12.24 15.22
N PHE A 88 10.03 12.65 14.44
CA PHE A 88 11.20 13.42 14.89
C PHE A 88 11.30 14.79 14.22
#